data_AF-A0A432MHT2-F1
#
_entry.id   AF-A0A432MHT2-F1
#
_cell.length_a   1.000
_cell.length_b   1.000
_cell.length_c   1.000
_cell.angle_alpha   90.00
_cell.angle_beta   90.00
_cell.angle_gamma   90.00
#
_symmetry.space_group_name_H-M   'P 1'
#
loop_
_entity.id
_entity.type
_entity.pdbx_description
1 polymer ?
#
loop_
_entity_poly.entity_id
_entity_poly.type
_entity_poly.pdbx_seq_one_letter_code
_entity_poly.pdbx_strand_id
1 'polypeptide(L)'
;MDARTLLTLFDAIFLLALAAWLGALLFFSFGVAPIIFQVLEAAQAARFVRTLFPRYYAWGATSATIALAAFTSGVLVYPEFRGPGALAQIVLLLGGVLGNLYCGNVLTPRINAARDAGPEQSSRFDRLHRRSVRINALMLLSSAVLVVAHACRPDPTGPGVSEPSPAERARRSVDRWRQEQQRWRSARTAAGSPAVAPLREPEPEGPRSGLEAPRIRVVN
;
A
#
# COMPACT_ATOMS: atom_id res chain seq x y z
N MET A 1 -9.64 19.46 20.46
CA MET A 1 -8.59 18.46 20.20
C MET A 1 -7.27 19.21 20.17
N ASP A 2 -6.21 18.67 20.76
CA ASP A 2 -4.90 19.30 20.62
C ASP A 2 -4.41 19.16 19.17
N ALA A 3 -3.44 19.99 18.79
CA ALA A 3 -2.87 20.01 17.45
C ALA A 3 -2.36 18.59 17.08
N ARG A 4 -1.63 17.95 18.00
CA ARG A 4 -1.05 16.63 17.80
C ARG A 4 -2.08 15.55 17.46
N THR A 5 -3.22 15.52 18.14
CA THR A 5 -4.28 14.55 17.85
C THR A 5 -4.89 14.82 16.48
N LEU A 6 -5.07 16.08 16.08
CA LEU A 6 -5.55 16.42 14.73
C LEU A 6 -4.58 15.95 13.65
N LEU A 7 -3.27 16.17 13.84
CA LEU A 7 -2.25 15.71 12.89
C LEU A 7 -2.26 14.19 12.77
N THR A 8 -2.25 13.50 13.90
CA THR A 8 -2.31 12.03 13.95
C THR A 8 -3.55 11.50 13.25
N LEU A 9 -4.70 12.15 13.44
CA LEU A 9 -5.95 11.77 12.79
C LEU A 9 -5.86 11.96 11.26
N PHE A 10 -5.36 13.10 10.79
CA PHE A 10 -5.21 13.35 9.36
C PHE A 10 -4.23 12.36 8.71
N ASP A 11 -3.11 12.06 9.36
CA ASP A 11 -2.14 11.08 8.86
C ASP A 11 -2.74 9.67 8.82
N ALA A 12 -3.47 9.27 9.86
CA ALA A 12 -4.15 7.98 9.88
C ALA A 12 -5.18 7.85 8.75
N ILE A 13 -6.02 8.88 8.55
CA ILE A 13 -7.01 8.92 7.47
C ILE A 13 -6.30 8.89 6.11
N PHE A 14 -5.25 9.69 5.94
CA PHE A 14 -4.45 9.74 4.72
C PHE A 14 -3.88 8.37 4.38
N LEU A 15 -3.21 7.71 5.33
CA LEU A 15 -2.56 6.42 5.12
C LEU A 15 -3.59 5.31 4.85
N LEU A 16 -4.71 5.28 5.57
CA LEU A 16 -5.78 4.31 5.33
C LEU A 16 -6.38 4.47 3.93
N ALA A 17 -6.67 5.70 3.53
CA ALA A 17 -7.24 5.99 2.22
C ALA A 17 -6.24 5.70 1.09
N LEU A 18 -4.97 6.06 1.28
CA LEU A 18 -3.91 5.80 0.31
C LEU A 18 -3.62 4.29 0.19
N ALA A 19 -3.61 3.55 1.30
CA ALA A 19 -3.47 2.10 1.30
C ALA A 19 -4.66 1.41 0.62
N ALA A 20 -5.88 1.88 0.86
CA ALA A 20 -7.08 1.38 0.16
C ALA A 20 -7.00 1.60 -1.36
N TRP A 21 -6.48 2.76 -1.79
CA TRP A 21 -6.32 3.07 -3.21
C TRP A 21 -5.19 2.26 -3.86
N LEU A 22 -3.99 2.26 -3.28
CA LEU A 22 -2.84 1.49 -3.77
C LEU A 22 -3.14 -0.01 -3.75
N GLY A 23 -3.74 -0.51 -2.67
CA GLY A 23 -4.14 -1.90 -2.52
C GLY A 23 -5.14 -2.33 -3.60
N ALA A 24 -6.14 -1.51 -3.91
CA ALA A 24 -7.07 -1.78 -5.00
C ALA A 24 -6.36 -1.83 -6.36
N LEU A 25 -5.43 -0.92 -6.63
CA LEU A 25 -4.63 -0.91 -7.86
C LEU A 25 -3.78 -2.17 -7.99
N LEU A 26 -3.07 -2.56 -6.93
CA LEU A 26 -2.23 -3.77 -6.88
C LEU A 26 -3.07 -5.03 -7.05
N PHE A 27 -4.09 -5.19 -6.20
CA PHE A 27 -4.93 -6.39 -6.19
C PHE A 27 -5.67 -6.57 -7.52
N PHE A 28 -6.17 -5.48 -8.11
CA PHE A 28 -6.80 -5.57 -9.41
C PHE A 28 -5.81 -5.94 -10.52
N SER A 29 -4.67 -5.26 -10.58
CA SER A 29 -3.71 -5.40 -11.68
C SER A 29 -2.99 -6.76 -11.69
N PHE A 30 -2.64 -7.28 -10.51
CA PHE A 30 -1.83 -8.49 -10.37
C PHE A 30 -2.60 -9.71 -9.88
N GLY A 31 -3.75 -9.52 -9.23
CA GLY A 31 -4.60 -10.62 -8.76
C GLY A 31 -5.81 -10.81 -9.66
N VAL A 32 -6.75 -9.88 -9.59
CA VAL A 32 -8.09 -10.04 -10.17
C VAL A 32 -8.06 -10.13 -11.69
N ALA A 33 -7.43 -9.18 -12.40
CA ALA A 33 -7.44 -9.15 -13.85
C ALA A 33 -6.78 -10.41 -14.49
N PRO A 34 -5.56 -10.84 -14.08
CA PRO A 34 -4.96 -12.05 -14.61
C PRO A 34 -5.82 -13.30 -14.41
N ILE A 35 -6.38 -13.48 -13.20
CA ILE A 35 -7.21 -14.64 -12.88
C ILE A 35 -8.48 -14.67 -13.74
N ILE A 36 -9.16 -13.54 -13.90
CA ILE A 36 -10.38 -13.43 -14.73
C ILE A 36 -10.09 -13.86 -16.17
N PHE A 37 -9.04 -13.31 -16.78
CA PHE A 37 -8.71 -13.60 -18.17
C PHE A 37 -8.11 -15.00 -18.38
N GLN A 38 -7.65 -15.65 -17.31
CA GLN A 38 -7.20 -17.05 -17.34
C GLN A 38 -8.36 -18.03 -17.20
N VAL A 39 -9.33 -17.74 -16.33
CA VAL A 39 -10.39 -18.69 -15.94
C VAL A 39 -11.64 -18.57 -16.82
N LEU A 40 -11.96 -17.36 -17.30
CA LEU A 40 -13.19 -17.12 -18.05
C LEU A 40 -12.92 -17.01 -19.55
N GLU A 41 -13.86 -17.51 -20.34
CA GLU A 41 -13.92 -17.23 -21.77
C GLU A 41 -14.05 -15.72 -22.03
N ALA A 42 -13.56 -15.28 -23.19
CA ALA A 42 -13.46 -13.86 -23.55
C ALA A 42 -14.79 -13.10 -23.35
N ALA A 43 -15.92 -13.66 -23.77
CA ALA A 43 -17.24 -13.03 -23.62
C ALA A 43 -17.68 -12.89 -22.15
N GLN A 44 -17.36 -13.87 -21.32
CA GLN A 44 -17.70 -13.88 -19.89
C GLN A 44 -16.82 -12.91 -19.11
N ALA A 45 -15.50 -12.93 -19.35
CA ALA A 45 -14.55 -11.97 -18.79
C ALA A 45 -14.94 -10.53 -19.15
N ALA A 46 -15.26 -10.30 -20.43
CA ALA A 46 -15.72 -9.04 -20.98
C ALA A 46 -16.97 -8.47 -20.29
N ARG A 47 -17.93 -9.33 -19.92
CA ARG A 47 -19.14 -8.96 -19.17
C ARG A 47 -18.82 -8.65 -17.72
N PHE A 48 -18.00 -9.48 -17.07
CA PHE A 48 -17.59 -9.29 -15.68
C PHE A 48 -16.90 -7.94 -15.47
N VAL A 49 -15.86 -7.64 -16.27
CA VAL A 49 -15.10 -6.39 -16.11
C VAL A 49 -15.95 -5.15 -16.39
N ARG A 50 -16.96 -5.25 -17.27
CA ARG A 50 -17.92 -4.19 -17.54
C ARG A 50 -18.70 -3.77 -16.30
N THR A 51 -19.09 -4.75 -15.48
CA THR A 51 -19.83 -4.54 -14.23
C THR A 51 -18.89 -4.13 -13.08
N LEU A 52 -17.65 -4.61 -13.11
CA LEU A 52 -16.65 -4.31 -12.08
C LEU A 52 -16.09 -2.89 -12.21
N PHE A 53 -15.72 -2.45 -13.42
CA PHE A 53 -14.96 -1.21 -13.63
C PHE A 53 -15.61 0.05 -13.03
N PRO A 54 -16.93 0.28 -13.14
CA PRO A 54 -17.55 1.44 -12.51
C PRO A 54 -17.32 1.48 -10.99
N ARG A 55 -17.44 0.34 -10.31
CA ARG A 55 -17.20 0.23 -8.86
C ARG A 55 -15.73 0.38 -8.51
N TYR A 56 -14.86 -0.22 -9.31
CA TYR A 56 -13.41 -0.13 -9.15
C TYR A 56 -12.91 1.31 -9.23
N TYR A 57 -13.30 2.05 -10.29
CA TYR A 57 -12.89 3.44 -10.46
C TYR A 57 -13.59 4.38 -9.48
N ALA A 58 -14.84 4.11 -9.09
CA ALA A 58 -15.51 4.87 -8.03
C ALA A 58 -14.78 4.71 -6.69
N TRP A 59 -14.42 3.48 -6.31
CA TRP A 59 -13.62 3.21 -5.12
C TRP A 59 -12.29 3.97 -5.17
N GLY A 60 -11.55 3.85 -6.28
CA GLY A 60 -10.28 4.56 -6.46
C GLY A 60 -10.44 6.08 -6.37
N ALA A 61 -11.46 6.66 -7.00
CA ALA A 61 -11.75 8.10 -6.92
C ALA A 61 -12.09 8.54 -5.49
N THR A 62 -12.93 7.80 -4.77
CA THR A 62 -13.30 8.09 -3.39
C THR A 62 -12.08 8.01 -2.46
N SER A 63 -11.32 6.92 -2.52
CA SER A 63 -10.12 6.75 -1.69
C SER A 63 -9.06 7.82 -1.98
N ALA A 64 -8.78 8.13 -3.25
CA ALA A 64 -7.86 9.20 -3.61
C ALA A 64 -8.34 10.58 -3.16
N THR A 65 -9.66 10.84 -3.19
CA THR A 65 -10.24 12.12 -2.72
C THR A 65 -10.13 12.26 -1.22
N ILE A 66 -10.39 11.19 -0.45
CA ILE A 66 -10.22 11.20 1.01
C ILE A 66 -8.75 11.43 1.38
N ALA A 67 -7.82 10.76 0.68
CA ALA A 67 -6.40 10.98 0.87
C ALA A 67 -6.01 12.43 0.55
N LEU A 68 -6.48 12.99 -0.57
CA LEU A 68 -6.25 14.39 -0.94
C LEU A 68 -6.76 15.36 0.13
N ALA A 69 -7.98 15.16 0.62
CA ALA A 69 -8.60 16.00 1.64
C ALA A 69 -7.82 15.92 2.96
N ALA A 70 -7.47 14.73 3.43
CA ALA A 70 -6.70 14.53 4.65
C ALA A 70 -5.31 15.17 4.57
N PHE A 71 -4.58 14.94 3.46
CA PHE A 71 -3.27 15.52 3.24
C PHE A 71 -3.31 17.06 3.21
N THR A 72 -4.24 17.60 2.42
CA THR A 72 -4.40 19.06 2.30
C THR A 72 -4.81 19.69 3.64
N SER A 73 -5.64 19.00 4.43
CA SER A 73 -6.02 19.45 5.77
C SER A 73 -4.80 19.55 6.69
N GLY A 74 -3.90 18.57 6.66
CA GLY A 74 -2.62 18.63 7.37
C GLY A 74 -1.77 19.83 6.95
N VAL A 75 -1.62 20.07 5.64
CA VAL A 75 -0.83 21.21 5.10
C VAL A 75 -1.46 22.58 5.42
N LEU A 76 -2.78 22.65 5.52
CA LEU A 76 -3.48 23.90 5.86
C LEU A 76 -3.32 24.24 7.34
N VAL A 77 -3.44 23.24 8.23
CA VAL A 77 -3.31 23.39 9.68
C VAL A 77 -1.86 23.64 10.10
N TYR A 78 -0.89 23.06 9.40
CA TYR A 78 0.55 23.15 9.72
C TYR A 78 1.33 23.81 8.58
N PRO A 79 1.57 25.14 8.67
CA PRO A 79 2.29 25.89 7.64
C PRO A 79 3.70 25.36 7.34
N GLU A 80 4.36 24.70 8.29
CA GLU A 80 5.68 24.07 8.13
C GLU A 80 5.71 22.96 7.08
N PHE A 81 4.56 22.36 6.74
CA PHE A 81 4.47 21.38 5.66
C PHE A 81 4.29 22.01 4.28
N ARG A 82 4.10 23.34 4.19
CA ARG A 82 3.92 24.02 2.91
C ARG A 82 5.25 24.10 2.17
N GLY A 83 5.21 23.81 0.88
CA GLY A 83 6.38 23.87 0.03
C GLY A 83 6.18 23.13 -1.29
N PRO A 84 7.20 23.13 -2.16
CA PRO A 84 7.12 22.47 -3.46
C PRO A 84 6.86 20.96 -3.34
N GLY A 85 7.36 20.31 -2.29
CA GLY A 85 7.09 18.89 -2.01
C GLY A 85 5.62 18.61 -1.74
N ALA A 86 4.95 19.44 -0.93
CA ALA A 86 3.52 19.31 -0.67
C ALA A 86 2.69 19.58 -1.92
N LEU A 87 3.06 20.59 -2.73
CA LEU A 87 2.40 20.85 -4.01
C LEU A 87 2.52 19.65 -4.96
N ALA A 88 3.70 19.04 -5.06
CA ALA A 88 3.91 17.84 -5.87
C ALA A 88 3.00 16.68 -5.42
N GLN A 89 2.90 16.43 -4.11
CA GLN A 89 2.01 15.39 -3.58
C GLN A 89 0.52 15.68 -3.84
N ILE A 90 0.10 16.94 -3.68
CA ILE A 90 -1.27 17.38 -4.02
C ILE A 90 -1.57 17.14 -5.51
N VAL A 91 -0.63 17.47 -6.40
CA VAL A 91 -0.79 17.25 -7.85
C VAL A 91 -0.90 15.76 -8.16
N LEU A 92 -0.10 14.89 -7.53
CA LEU A 92 -0.19 13.44 -7.71
C LEU A 92 -1.53 12.88 -7.22
N LEU A 93 -2.00 13.32 -6.04
CA LEU A 93 -3.30 12.92 -5.48
C LEU A 93 -4.45 13.39 -6.37
N LEU A 94 -4.43 14.64 -6.81
CA LEU A 94 -5.42 15.19 -7.73
C LEU A 94 -5.40 14.46 -9.08
N GLY A 95 -4.21 14.17 -9.61
CA GLY A 95 -4.04 13.35 -10.81
C GLY A 95 -4.63 11.95 -10.64
N GLY A 96 -4.52 11.37 -9.44
CA GLY A 96 -5.19 10.14 -9.05
C GLY A 96 -6.71 10.22 -9.11
N VAL A 97 -7.30 11.23 -8.48
CA VAL A 97 -8.76 11.47 -8.50
C VAL A 97 -9.25 11.63 -9.93
N LEU A 98 -8.64 12.54 -10.69
CA LEU A 98 -9.01 12.81 -12.07
C LEU A 98 -8.78 11.59 -12.98
N GLY A 99 -7.70 10.84 -12.75
CA GLY A 99 -7.38 9.62 -13.48
C GLY A 99 -8.46 8.55 -13.31
N ASN A 100 -8.93 8.32 -12.09
CA ASN A 100 -10.02 7.40 -11.80
C ASN A 100 -11.34 7.86 -12.45
N LEU A 101 -11.70 9.13 -12.28
CA LEU A 101 -12.93 9.69 -12.88
C LEU A 101 -12.89 9.62 -14.41
N TYR A 102 -11.76 9.94 -15.02
CA TYR A 102 -11.57 9.85 -16.46
C TYR A 102 -11.66 8.40 -16.97
N CYS A 103 -11.00 7.46 -16.29
CA CYS A 103 -11.04 6.06 -16.70
C CYS A 103 -12.42 5.44 -16.53
N GLY A 104 -13.11 5.73 -15.42
CA GLY A 104 -14.45 5.24 -15.15
C GLY A 104 -15.51 5.83 -16.08
N ASN A 105 -15.54 7.16 -16.23
CA ASN A 105 -16.65 7.86 -16.89
C ASN A 105 -16.43 8.11 -18.39
N VAL A 106 -15.18 8.09 -18.87
CA VAL A 106 -14.87 8.41 -20.27
C VAL A 106 -14.22 7.22 -20.98
N LEU A 107 -13.16 6.67 -20.41
CA LEU A 107 -12.34 5.69 -21.12
C LEU A 107 -13.02 4.33 -21.18
N THR A 108 -13.57 3.85 -20.07
CA THR A 108 -14.27 2.55 -19.99
C THR A 108 -15.47 2.49 -20.94
N PRO A 109 -16.40 3.47 -20.98
CA PRO A 109 -17.49 3.48 -21.96
C PRO A 109 -16.99 3.47 -23.41
N ARG A 110 -15.91 4.19 -23.72
CA ARG A 110 -15.33 4.23 -25.08
C ARG A 110 -14.66 2.92 -25.48
N ILE A 111 -13.96 2.25 -24.55
CA ILE A 111 -13.38 0.92 -24.76
C ILE A 111 -14.51 -0.07 -25.06
N ASN A 112 -15.54 -0.04 -24.23
CA ASN A 112 -16.74 -0.86 -24.33
C ASN A 112 -17.46 -0.68 -25.68
N ALA A 113 -17.69 0.55 -26.10
CA ALA A 113 -18.30 0.84 -27.40
C ALA A 113 -17.43 0.39 -28.59
N ALA A 114 -16.11 0.57 -28.51
CA ALA A 114 -15.20 0.10 -29.57
C ALA A 114 -15.18 -1.43 -29.67
N ARG A 115 -15.33 -2.14 -28.54
CA ARG A 115 -15.45 -3.61 -28.53
C ARG A 115 -16.76 -4.08 -29.16
N ASP A 116 -17.87 -3.41 -28.82
CA ASP A 116 -19.20 -3.80 -29.31
C ASP A 116 -19.40 -3.52 -30.81
N ALA A 117 -18.64 -2.56 -31.36
CA ALA A 117 -18.65 -2.25 -32.79
C ALA A 117 -17.99 -3.33 -33.68
N GLY A 118 -17.43 -4.39 -33.09
CA GLY A 118 -16.91 -5.54 -33.81
C GLY A 118 -15.47 -5.39 -34.31
N PRO A 119 -14.99 -6.35 -35.12
CA PRO A 119 -13.57 -6.49 -35.49
C PRO A 119 -12.96 -5.28 -36.21
N GLU A 120 -13.78 -4.53 -36.96
CA GLU A 120 -13.37 -3.33 -37.70
C GLU A 120 -12.82 -2.23 -36.77
N GLN A 121 -13.24 -2.20 -35.51
CA GLN A 121 -12.80 -1.21 -34.51
C GLN A 121 -11.73 -1.76 -33.55
N SER A 122 -11.14 -2.92 -33.84
CA SER A 122 -10.09 -3.55 -33.03
C SER A 122 -8.91 -2.60 -32.74
N SER A 123 -8.42 -1.88 -33.75
CA SER A 123 -7.32 -0.91 -33.59
C SER A 123 -7.66 0.24 -32.62
N ARG A 124 -8.92 0.68 -32.61
CA ARG A 124 -9.44 1.70 -31.70
C ARG A 124 -9.58 1.15 -30.29
N PHE A 125 -10.14 -0.05 -30.14
CA PHE A 125 -10.22 -0.76 -28.86
C PHE A 125 -8.84 -0.88 -28.22
N ASP A 126 -7.88 -1.39 -28.97
CA ASP A 126 -6.49 -1.58 -28.56
C ASP A 126 -5.82 -0.30 -28.08
N ARG A 127 -6.00 0.80 -28.83
CA ARG A 127 -5.43 2.11 -28.46
C ARG A 127 -6.04 2.63 -27.17
N LEU A 128 -7.36 2.51 -26.99
CA LEU A 128 -8.06 2.95 -25.79
C LEU A 128 -7.70 2.08 -24.58
N HIS A 129 -7.63 0.75 -24.77
CA HIS A 129 -7.22 -0.21 -23.75
C HIS A 129 -5.77 0.03 -23.31
N ARG A 130 -4.82 0.18 -24.24
CA ARG A 130 -3.43 0.54 -23.89
C ARG A 130 -3.37 1.86 -23.13
N ARG A 131 -4.19 2.84 -23.49
CA ARG A 131 -4.27 4.11 -22.77
C ARG A 131 -4.77 3.91 -21.33
N SER A 132 -5.80 3.08 -21.10
CA SER A 132 -6.30 2.84 -19.74
C SER A 132 -5.26 2.13 -18.88
N VAL A 133 -4.57 1.13 -19.44
CA VAL A 133 -3.49 0.42 -18.74
C VAL A 133 -2.36 1.37 -18.34
N ARG A 134 -1.93 2.27 -19.24
CA ARG A 134 -0.91 3.27 -18.92
C ARG A 134 -1.34 4.22 -17.80
N ILE A 135 -2.57 4.73 -17.85
CA ILE A 135 -3.09 5.61 -16.79
C ILE A 135 -3.16 4.85 -15.46
N ASN A 136 -3.60 3.59 -15.48
CA ASN A 136 -3.62 2.74 -14.29
C ASN A 136 -2.22 2.52 -13.70
N ALA A 137 -1.23 2.24 -14.55
CA ALA A 137 0.17 2.11 -14.13
C ALA A 137 0.74 3.41 -13.55
N LEU A 138 0.40 4.56 -14.13
CA LEU A 138 0.78 5.86 -13.60
C LEU A 138 0.14 6.14 -12.24
N MET A 139 -1.13 5.78 -12.04
CA MET A 139 -1.80 5.88 -10.73
C MET A 139 -1.15 4.95 -9.70
N LEU A 140 -0.81 3.72 -10.09
CA LEU A 140 -0.08 2.77 -9.25
C LEU A 140 1.28 3.34 -8.81
N LEU A 141 2.08 3.83 -9.76
CA LEU A 141 3.36 4.44 -9.46
C LEU A 141 3.21 5.67 -8.57
N SER A 142 2.25 6.55 -8.88
CA SER A 142 2.00 7.78 -8.12
C SER A 142 1.62 7.47 -6.66
N SER A 143 0.72 6.51 -6.45
CA SER A 143 0.32 6.09 -5.09
C SER A 143 1.46 5.44 -4.32
N ALA A 144 2.31 4.63 -4.95
CA ALA A 144 3.51 4.10 -4.31
C ALA A 144 4.51 5.21 -3.92
N VAL A 145 4.76 6.16 -4.83
CA VAL A 145 5.60 7.34 -4.56
C VAL A 145 5.03 8.17 -3.40
N LEU A 146 3.71 8.35 -3.32
CA LEU A 146 3.06 9.07 -2.22
C LEU A 146 3.25 8.36 -0.87
N VAL A 147 3.18 7.02 -0.82
CA VAL A 147 3.46 6.26 0.40
C VAL A 147 4.90 6.49 0.86
N VAL A 148 5.87 6.37 -0.07
CA VAL A 148 7.29 6.58 0.25
C VAL A 148 7.54 8.02 0.67
N ALA A 149 7.01 9.00 -0.07
CA ALA A 149 7.19 10.41 0.22
C ALA A 149 6.57 10.82 1.56
N HIS A 150 5.44 10.21 1.94
CA HIS A 150 4.85 10.43 3.26
C HIS A 150 5.66 9.74 4.36
N ALA A 151 6.16 8.52 4.14
CA ALA A 151 6.99 7.81 5.11
C ALA A 151 8.36 8.48 5.35
N CYS A 152 8.93 9.10 4.32
CA CYS A 152 10.20 9.81 4.35
C CYS A 152 10.07 11.31 4.67
N ARG A 153 8.86 11.81 4.97
CA ARG A 153 8.68 13.24 5.25
C ARG A 153 9.49 13.64 6.49
N PRO A 154 10.12 14.84 6.50
CA PRO A 154 10.77 15.37 7.70
C PRO A 154 9.74 15.55 8.82
N ASP A 155 10.17 15.34 10.06
CA ASP A 155 9.28 15.60 11.19
C ASP A 155 9.00 17.10 11.33
N PRO A 156 7.79 17.50 11.72
CA PRO A 156 7.45 18.89 11.96
C PRO A 156 8.36 19.47 13.05
N THR A 157 9.06 20.57 12.74
CA THR A 157 9.93 21.28 13.69
C THR A 157 9.28 22.55 14.26
N GLY A 158 7.96 22.68 14.16
CA GLY A 158 7.20 23.86 14.61
C GLY A 158 7.19 24.03 16.14
N PRO A 159 6.96 25.25 16.66
CA PRO A 159 6.84 25.47 18.11
C PRO A 159 5.65 24.68 18.67
N GLY A 160 5.92 23.74 19.59
CA GLY A 160 4.87 22.98 20.29
C GLY A 160 4.61 21.55 19.79
N VAL A 161 5.27 21.09 18.73
CA VAL A 161 5.23 19.68 18.29
C VAL A 161 6.64 19.12 18.25
N SER A 162 7.14 18.65 19.39
CA SER A 162 8.40 17.92 19.47
C SER A 162 8.14 16.45 19.14
N GLU A 163 8.05 16.10 17.86
CA GLU A 163 8.10 14.70 17.45
C GLU A 163 9.56 14.23 17.31
N PRO A 164 9.94 13.11 17.96
CA PRO A 164 11.27 12.54 17.79
C PRO A 164 11.48 12.09 16.35
N SER A 165 12.69 12.28 15.80
CA SER A 165 13.14 11.79 14.48
C SER A 165 12.72 10.34 14.19
N PRO A 166 12.61 9.87 12.93
CA PRO A 166 12.36 8.45 12.65
C PRO A 166 13.36 7.53 13.37
N ALA A 167 14.63 7.95 13.46
CA ALA A 167 15.67 7.27 14.21
C ALA A 167 15.43 7.27 15.72
N GLU A 168 14.97 8.38 16.30
CA GLU A 168 14.61 8.46 17.72
C GLU A 168 13.32 7.71 18.04
N ARG A 169 12.35 7.63 17.11
CA ARG A 169 11.18 6.76 17.25
C ARG A 169 11.59 5.30 17.27
N ALA A 170 12.48 4.89 16.37
CA ALA A 170 13.04 3.54 16.34
C ALA A 170 13.83 3.22 17.61
N ARG A 171 14.63 4.18 18.12
CA ARG A 171 15.31 4.02 19.42
C ARG A 171 14.30 3.91 20.57
N ARG A 172 13.29 4.79 20.63
CA ARG A 172 12.24 4.77 21.66
C ARG A 172 11.38 3.50 21.61
N SER A 173 11.14 2.90 20.44
CA SER A 173 10.43 1.62 20.34
C SER A 173 11.30 0.48 20.85
N VAL A 174 12.59 0.46 20.52
CA VAL A 174 13.57 -0.49 21.07
C VAL A 174 13.69 -0.33 22.59
N ASP A 175 13.75 0.90 23.09
CA ASP A 175 13.89 1.19 24.52
C ASP A 175 12.63 0.79 25.31
N ARG A 176 11.43 1.06 24.79
CA ARG A 176 10.17 0.57 25.39
C ARG A 176 10.13 -0.95 25.43
N TRP A 177 10.49 -1.61 24.33
CA TRP A 177 10.55 -3.07 24.29
C TRP A 177 11.55 -3.63 25.31
N ARG A 178 12.73 -3.02 25.45
CA ARG A 178 13.72 -3.39 26.48
C ARG A 178 13.20 -3.20 27.90
N GLN A 179 12.50 -2.09 28.17
CA GLN A 179 11.89 -1.84 29.48
C GLN A 179 10.79 -2.86 29.79
N GLU A 180 9.95 -3.21 28.82
CA GLU A 180 8.94 -4.26 28.98
C GLU A 180 9.58 -5.63 29.22
N GLN A 181 10.67 -5.96 28.50
CA GLN A 181 11.46 -7.18 28.75
C GLN A 181 12.05 -7.20 30.16
N GLN A 182 12.61 -6.08 30.63
CA GLN A 182 13.13 -5.98 31.99
C GLN A 182 12.03 -6.12 33.04
N ARG A 183 10.86 -5.48 32.84
CA ARG A 183 9.68 -5.63 33.70
C ARG A 183 9.19 -7.07 33.74
N TRP A 184 9.13 -7.74 32.59
CA TRP A 184 8.77 -9.15 32.50
C TRP A 184 9.75 -10.04 33.25
N ARG A 185 11.05 -9.78 33.11
CA ARG A 185 12.12 -10.54 33.80
C ARG A 185 12.09 -10.30 35.31
N SER A 186 11.93 -9.06 35.76
CA SER A 186 11.86 -8.73 37.19
C SER A 186 10.59 -9.31 37.83
N ALA A 187 9.45 -9.22 37.16
CA ALA A 187 8.21 -9.86 37.60
C ALA A 187 8.34 -11.39 37.68
N ARG A 188 8.99 -12.03 36.70
CA ARG A 188 9.27 -13.49 36.73
C ARG A 188 10.23 -13.89 37.86
N THR A 189 11.25 -13.08 38.11
CA THR A 189 12.22 -13.31 39.19
C THR A 189 11.54 -13.17 40.55
N ALA A 190 10.69 -12.15 40.70
CA ALA A 190 9.86 -11.96 41.91
C ALA A 190 8.82 -13.06 42.09
N ALA A 191 8.30 -13.65 41.01
CA ALA A 191 7.34 -14.74 41.03
C ALA A 191 7.96 -16.15 41.15
N GLY A 192 9.30 -16.27 41.28
CA GLY A 192 9.99 -17.55 41.49
C GLY A 192 9.88 -18.55 40.33
N SER A 193 9.50 -18.11 39.13
CA SER A 193 9.33 -19.01 37.97
C SER A 193 10.69 -19.36 37.33
N PRO A 194 11.02 -20.66 37.14
CA PRO A 194 12.29 -21.05 36.53
C PRO A 194 12.44 -20.50 35.11
N ALA A 195 13.67 -20.15 34.74
CA ALA A 195 14.00 -19.67 33.41
C ALA A 195 13.71 -20.78 32.39
N VAL A 196 12.97 -20.46 31.32
CA VAL A 196 12.95 -21.32 30.13
C VAL A 196 14.33 -21.15 29.51
N ALA A 197 15.09 -22.25 29.40
CA ALA A 197 16.41 -22.23 28.79
C ALA A 197 16.32 -21.54 27.42
N PRO A 198 17.25 -20.63 27.08
CA PRO A 198 17.27 -20.05 25.74
C PRO A 198 17.29 -21.19 24.72
N LEU A 199 16.49 -21.07 23.65
CA LEU A 199 16.61 -21.95 22.50
C LEU A 199 18.08 -21.90 22.08
N ARG A 200 18.80 -23.02 22.26
CA ARG A 200 20.18 -23.15 21.80
C ARG A 200 20.21 -22.74 20.34
N GLU A 201 20.98 -21.72 20.01
CA GLU A 201 21.35 -21.51 18.61
C GLU A 201 22.01 -22.81 18.12
N PRO A 202 21.63 -23.33 16.95
CA PRO A 202 22.27 -24.52 16.42
C PRO A 202 23.77 -24.20 16.24
N GLU A 203 24.64 -24.91 16.97
CA GLU A 203 26.07 -24.75 16.83
C GLU A 203 26.49 -25.03 15.37
N PRO A 204 27.47 -24.30 14.83
CA PRO A 204 28.02 -24.59 13.51
C PRO A 204 28.68 -25.96 13.58
N GLU A 205 28.06 -26.95 12.95
CA GLU A 205 28.62 -28.29 12.86
C GLU A 205 29.99 -28.23 12.16
N GLY A 206 31.04 -28.55 12.91
CA GLY A 206 32.34 -28.88 12.35
C GLY A 206 32.22 -30.05 11.35
N PRO A 207 33.24 -30.28 10.50
CA PRO A 207 33.11 -31.20 9.37
C PRO A 207 32.81 -32.60 9.89
N ARG A 208 31.59 -33.10 9.61
CA ARG A 208 31.15 -34.45 9.94
C ARG A 208 31.96 -35.46 9.14
N SER A 209 33.07 -35.94 9.70
CA SER A 209 33.73 -37.16 9.23
C SER A 209 32.87 -38.36 9.66
N GLY A 210 32.10 -38.91 8.72
CA GLY A 210 31.37 -40.15 8.90
C GLY A 210 29.85 -39.96 8.99
N LEU A 211 29.20 -39.90 7.82
CA LEU A 211 27.79 -40.25 7.69
C LEU A 211 27.61 -41.05 6.41
N GLU A 212 27.33 -42.35 6.59
CA GLU A 212 26.74 -43.19 5.55
C GLU A 212 25.44 -42.54 5.05
N ALA A 213 25.26 -42.54 3.73
CA ALA A 213 24.08 -41.99 3.09
C ALA A 213 22.83 -42.82 3.44
N PRO A 214 21.71 -42.22 3.86
CA PRO A 214 20.48 -42.94 4.10
C PRO A 214 19.86 -43.35 2.76
N ARG A 215 19.64 -44.66 2.57
CA ARG A 215 18.93 -45.22 1.41
C ARG A 215 17.49 -44.74 1.39
N ILE A 216 17.11 -44.08 0.29
CA ILE A 216 15.74 -43.71 -0.03
C ILE A 216 14.93 -44.98 -0.27
N ARG A 217 13.89 -45.22 0.53
CA ARG A 217 12.90 -46.26 0.27
C ARG A 217 11.80 -45.66 -0.61
N VAL A 218 11.84 -45.99 -1.90
CA VAL A 218 10.73 -45.74 -2.82
C VAL A 218 9.64 -46.76 -2.48
N VAL A 219 8.49 -46.25 -2.03
CA VAL A 219 7.27 -47.04 -1.89
C VAL A 219 6.60 -47.06 -3.27
N ASN A 220 6.51 -48.26 -3.85
CA ASN A 220 5.64 -48.57 -4.99
C ASN A 220 4.18 -48.65 -4.52
#